data_AF-A0A9P6N284-F1
#
_entry.id   AF-A0A9P6N284-F1
#
_cell.length_a   1.000
_cell.length_b   1.000
_cell.length_c   1.000
_cell.angle_alpha   90.00
_cell.angle_beta   90.00
_cell.angle_gamma   90.00
#
_symmetry.space_group_name_H-M   'P 1'
#
loop_
_entity.id
_entity.type
_entity.pdbx_description
1 polymer ?
#
loop_
_entity_poly.entity_id
_entity_poly.type
_entity_poly.pdbx_seq_one_letter_code
_entity_poly.pdbx_strand_id
1 'polypeptide(L)'
;MAPPPRTRTRGKKLPPGAGKTAAAKKANAIEKSPHVLEDPDNESVCMEVDQETADAKAWINENVEQEVARIRSTGTNIEPLSVKNFGIVVDLSRKKATAINRIEINSSFDFKNVQQIMVSPGIVYPHKENFEYVNVLLFGENTGAPMLVPYLYDTKFKTQEPLEGESEDTSTSSQSASSAGSADQRPWINVKNNLTEWLLVNAQHQRARCHIDEFHDI
;
A
#
# COMPACT_ATOMS: atom_id res chain seq x y z
N MET A 1 -41.42 -52.35 -20.57
CA MET A 1 -42.69 -51.61 -20.80
C MET A 1 -42.41 -50.11 -20.67
N ALA A 2 -43.16 -49.29 -21.41
CA ALA A 2 -42.73 -48.06 -22.10
C ALA A 2 -42.38 -46.82 -21.25
N PRO A 3 -41.58 -45.88 -21.81
CA PRO A 3 -41.34 -44.55 -21.23
C PRO A 3 -42.45 -43.53 -21.57
N PRO A 4 -42.78 -42.57 -20.67
CA PRO A 4 -43.66 -41.43 -20.97
C PRO A 4 -42.90 -40.18 -21.49
N PRO A 5 -43.61 -39.15 -22.01
CA PRO A 5 -43.30 -38.51 -23.29
C PRO A 5 -42.46 -37.21 -23.22
N ARG A 6 -41.79 -36.92 -24.34
CA ARG A 6 -41.04 -35.69 -24.63
C ARG A 6 -41.97 -34.48 -24.79
N THR A 7 -41.81 -33.45 -23.97
CA THR A 7 -42.39 -32.12 -24.18
C THR A 7 -41.53 -31.30 -25.14
N ARG A 8 -42.17 -30.82 -26.21
CA ARG A 8 -41.57 -30.07 -27.32
C ARG A 8 -42.01 -28.60 -27.19
N THR A 9 -41.18 -27.73 -26.63
CA THR A 9 -41.48 -26.29 -26.53
C THR A 9 -40.97 -25.56 -27.76
N ARG A 10 -41.90 -24.84 -28.38
CA ARG A 10 -41.86 -24.21 -29.70
C ARG A 10 -41.23 -22.81 -29.59
N GLY A 11 -40.38 -22.47 -30.56
CA GLY A 11 -39.64 -21.20 -30.61
C GLY A 11 -40.51 -19.94 -30.59
N LYS A 12 -39.99 -18.90 -29.95
CA LYS A 12 -40.50 -17.53 -30.08
C LYS A 12 -39.61 -16.74 -31.04
N LYS A 13 -40.29 -16.11 -31.98
CA LYS A 13 -39.84 -15.35 -33.13
C LYS A 13 -39.55 -13.90 -32.69
N LEU A 14 -38.39 -13.37 -33.05
CA LEU A 14 -38.04 -11.94 -32.91
C LEU A 14 -38.86 -11.10 -33.90
N PRO A 15 -39.33 -9.90 -33.52
CA PRO A 15 -39.80 -8.90 -34.48
C PRO A 15 -38.68 -7.96 -34.95
N PRO A 16 -38.74 -7.45 -36.20
CA PRO A 16 -37.86 -6.40 -36.71
C PRO A 16 -38.48 -5.01 -36.45
N GLY A 17 -37.63 -4.01 -36.18
CA GLY A 17 -38.06 -2.63 -36.05
C GLY A 17 -36.95 -1.67 -36.45
N ALA A 18 -36.92 -1.31 -37.74
CA ALA A 18 -36.16 -0.18 -38.26
C ALA A 18 -37.08 1.07 -38.27
N GLY A 19 -36.58 2.21 -37.79
CA GLY A 19 -37.31 3.47 -37.79
C GLY A 19 -36.42 4.66 -37.43
N LYS A 20 -36.30 5.61 -38.37
CA LYS A 20 -35.27 6.65 -38.49
C LYS A 20 -35.46 7.89 -37.60
N THR A 21 -34.32 8.54 -37.33
CA THR A 21 -34.02 10.01 -37.29
C THR A 21 -34.83 10.96 -36.41
N ALA A 22 -34.12 11.69 -35.53
CA ALA A 22 -34.22 13.16 -35.43
C ALA A 22 -32.96 13.75 -34.78
N ALA A 23 -32.41 14.78 -35.42
CA ALA A 23 -31.33 15.63 -34.92
C ALA A 23 -31.85 16.61 -33.86
N ALA A 24 -31.05 16.94 -32.85
CA ALA A 24 -30.77 18.33 -32.45
C ALA A 24 -29.84 18.42 -31.22
N LYS A 25 -29.01 19.46 -31.30
CA LYS A 25 -28.46 20.31 -30.23
C LYS A 25 -27.18 19.90 -29.49
N LYS A 26 -26.12 20.60 -29.92
CA LYS A 26 -24.92 20.98 -29.17
C LYS A 26 -25.23 21.39 -27.73
N ALA A 27 -24.45 20.88 -26.79
CA ALA A 27 -24.02 21.61 -25.61
C ALA A 27 -22.56 21.22 -25.34
N ASN A 28 -21.68 22.22 -25.41
CA ASN A 28 -20.30 22.17 -24.91
C ASN A 28 -20.33 21.75 -23.44
N ALA A 29 -19.70 20.64 -23.10
CA ALA A 29 -19.21 20.39 -21.76
C ALA A 29 -17.70 20.23 -21.89
N ILE A 30 -17.00 21.25 -21.38
CA ILE A 30 -15.55 21.24 -21.17
C ILE A 30 -15.26 20.10 -20.22
N GLU A 31 -14.78 18.98 -20.77
CA GLU A 31 -14.24 17.87 -20.02
C GLU A 31 -12.95 18.39 -19.38
N LYS A 32 -13.08 18.86 -18.13
CA LYS A 32 -11.94 19.16 -17.28
C LYS A 32 -11.13 17.88 -17.19
N SER A 33 -9.96 17.90 -17.82
CA SER A 33 -8.91 16.92 -17.63
C SER A 33 -8.78 16.59 -16.13
N PRO A 34 -8.70 15.32 -15.74
CA PRO A 34 -8.35 14.99 -14.37
C PRO A 34 -6.96 15.57 -14.14
N HIS A 35 -6.90 16.57 -13.26
CA HIS A 35 -5.65 17.07 -12.71
C HIS A 35 -5.03 15.89 -11.98
N VAL A 36 -4.09 15.22 -12.64
CA VAL A 36 -3.13 14.36 -11.95
C VAL A 36 -2.42 15.30 -11.00
N LEU A 37 -2.77 15.20 -9.72
CA LEU A 37 -1.92 15.65 -8.64
C LEU A 37 -0.70 14.74 -8.71
N GLU A 38 0.27 15.14 -9.52
CA GLU A 38 1.65 14.74 -9.30
C GLU A 38 2.01 15.42 -7.98
N ASP A 39 1.82 14.70 -6.87
CA ASP A 39 2.35 15.12 -5.59
C ASP A 39 3.87 15.23 -5.79
N PRO A 40 4.46 16.42 -5.59
CA PRO A 40 5.89 16.60 -5.72
C PRO A 40 6.56 15.64 -4.76
N ASP A 41 7.67 15.06 -5.17
CA ASP A 41 8.51 14.14 -4.40
C ASP A 41 8.81 14.74 -3.02
N ASN A 42 7.91 14.49 -2.07
CA ASN A 42 8.12 14.79 -0.66
C ASN A 42 9.21 13.82 -0.24
N GLU A 43 10.43 14.33 -0.05
CA GLU A 43 11.56 13.57 0.46
C GLU A 43 11.18 12.97 1.81
N SER A 44 10.61 11.77 1.75
CA SER A 44 10.23 11.03 2.92
C SER A 44 11.52 10.63 3.62
N VAL A 45 11.67 11.01 4.89
CA VAL A 45 12.65 10.39 5.77
C VAL A 45 12.32 8.90 5.85
N CYS A 46 12.97 8.09 5.01
CA CYS A 46 12.84 6.65 5.03
C CYS A 46 13.83 6.11 6.05
N MET A 47 13.33 5.70 7.22
CA MET A 47 14.12 4.81 8.06
C MET A 47 14.14 3.45 7.39
N GLU A 48 15.29 3.09 6.83
CA GLU A 48 15.57 1.72 6.43
C GLU A 48 15.68 0.89 7.71
N VAL A 49 14.78 -0.09 7.84
CA VAL A 49 14.94 -1.11 8.88
C VAL A 49 16.04 -2.03 8.38
N ASP A 50 17.14 -2.15 9.13
CA ASP A 50 18.28 -3.02 8.83
C ASP A 50 17.84 -4.49 8.71
N GLN A 51 17.29 -4.85 7.55
CA GLN A 51 17.00 -6.21 7.12
C GLN A 51 18.30 -7.02 6.99
N GLU A 52 19.46 -6.41 7.20
CA GLU A 52 20.77 -6.88 6.76
C GLU A 52 21.36 -8.00 7.62
N THR A 53 20.90 -8.16 8.87
CA THR A 53 21.39 -9.29 9.68
C THR A 53 20.77 -10.60 9.21
N ALA A 54 21.61 -11.64 9.07
CA ALA A 54 21.14 -12.97 8.68
C ALA A 54 20.07 -13.50 9.65
N ASP A 55 20.19 -13.15 10.93
CA ASP A 55 19.25 -13.52 11.99
C ASP A 55 17.87 -12.88 11.78
N ALA A 56 17.81 -11.60 11.40
CA ALA A 56 16.55 -10.92 11.07
C ALA A 56 15.79 -11.63 9.95
N LYS A 57 16.50 -11.94 8.86
CA LYS A 57 15.93 -12.65 7.71
C LYS A 57 15.45 -14.04 8.08
N ALA A 58 16.23 -14.79 8.86
CA ALA A 58 15.86 -16.12 9.30
C ALA A 58 14.60 -16.10 10.17
N TRP A 59 14.55 -15.21 11.16
CA TRP A 59 13.40 -15.08 12.06
C TRP A 59 12.13 -14.63 11.33
N ILE A 60 12.23 -13.65 10.42
CA ILE A 60 11.08 -13.21 9.61
C ILE A 60 10.60 -14.36 8.73
N ASN A 61 11.50 -15.07 8.05
CA ASN A 61 11.13 -16.20 7.20
C ASN A 61 10.46 -17.32 8.00
N GLU A 62 10.94 -17.62 9.20
CA GLU A 62 10.31 -18.61 10.08
C GLU A 62 8.86 -18.22 10.41
N ASN A 63 8.60 -16.95 10.77
CA ASN A 63 7.24 -16.47 11.04
C ASN A 63 6.34 -16.52 9.80
N VAL A 64 6.87 -16.17 8.63
CA VAL A 64 6.15 -16.29 7.35
C VAL A 64 5.82 -17.75 7.05
N GLU A 65 6.77 -18.67 7.20
CA GLU A 65 6.56 -20.10 6.95
C GLU A 65 5.53 -20.71 7.91
N GLN A 66 5.59 -20.36 9.20
CA GLN A 66 4.61 -20.76 10.19
C GLN A 66 3.21 -20.27 9.80
N GLU A 67 3.08 -19.01 9.37
CA GLU A 67 1.80 -18.45 8.98
C GLU A 67 1.24 -19.08 7.69
N VAL A 68 2.11 -19.29 6.70
CA VAL A 68 1.76 -20.01 5.47
C VAL A 68 1.28 -21.43 5.79
N ALA A 69 1.98 -22.14 6.69
CA ALA A 69 1.60 -23.48 7.11
C ALA A 69 0.25 -23.49 7.84
N ARG A 70 0.03 -22.52 8.75
CA ARG A 70 -1.24 -22.35 9.47
C ARG A 70 -2.40 -22.13 8.49
N ILE A 71 -2.27 -21.19 7.56
CA ILE A 71 -3.33 -20.88 6.59
C ILE A 71 -3.59 -22.08 5.66
N ARG A 72 -2.55 -22.73 5.17
CA ARG A 72 -2.69 -23.94 4.32
C ARG A 72 -3.34 -25.11 5.05
N SER A 73 -3.15 -25.23 6.36
CA SER A 73 -3.83 -26.25 7.16
C SER A 73 -5.36 -26.10 7.18
N THR A 74 -5.88 -24.90 6.88
CA THR A 74 -7.32 -24.63 6.74
C THR A 74 -7.87 -24.97 5.35
N GLY A 75 -7.02 -25.40 4.41
CA GLY A 75 -7.36 -25.63 3.00
C GLY A 75 -7.31 -24.40 2.12
N THR A 76 -6.95 -23.23 2.68
CA THR A 76 -6.80 -21.97 1.95
C THR A 76 -5.41 -21.87 1.32
N ASN A 77 -5.31 -21.44 0.07
CA ASN A 77 -4.04 -21.13 -0.56
C ASN A 77 -3.61 -19.69 -0.25
N ILE A 78 -2.30 -19.45 -0.15
CA ILE A 78 -1.73 -18.13 0.08
C ILE A 78 -0.38 -18.00 -0.62
N GLU A 79 -0.12 -16.82 -1.18
CA GLU A 79 1.11 -16.49 -1.90
C GLU A 79 2.02 -15.60 -1.06
N PRO A 80 3.10 -16.13 -0.47
CA PRO A 80 4.08 -15.30 0.24
C PRO A 80 4.89 -14.47 -0.76
N LEU A 81 4.97 -13.16 -0.54
CA LEU A 81 5.76 -12.23 -1.35
C LEU A 81 7.09 -11.90 -0.67
N SER A 82 8.15 -11.82 -1.47
CA SER A 82 9.47 -11.36 -1.02
C SER A 82 9.48 -9.83 -0.90
N VAL A 83 10.02 -9.33 0.21
CA VAL A 83 10.14 -7.89 0.47
C VAL A 83 11.59 -7.44 0.30
N LYS A 84 11.77 -6.29 -0.34
CA LYS A 84 13.06 -5.59 -0.48
C LYS A 84 13.33 -4.66 0.70
N ASN A 85 12.34 -3.86 1.10
CA ASN A 85 12.52 -2.83 2.12
C ASN A 85 11.22 -2.56 2.88
N PHE A 86 11.36 -2.14 4.14
CA PHE A 86 10.32 -1.64 5.02
C PHE A 86 10.68 -0.25 5.50
N GLY A 87 9.69 0.62 5.64
CA GLY A 87 9.92 1.92 6.26
C GLY A 87 8.63 2.53 6.78
N ILE A 88 8.80 3.63 7.49
CA ILE A 88 7.72 4.55 7.86
C ILE A 88 7.99 5.86 7.14
N VAL A 89 7.00 6.35 6.39
CA VAL A 89 6.98 7.67 5.79
C VAL A 89 6.08 8.56 6.64
N VAL A 90 6.48 9.80 6.90
CA VAL A 90 5.64 10.73 7.66
C VAL A 90 4.94 11.70 6.71
N ASP A 91 3.62 11.71 6.77
CA ASP A 91 2.78 12.72 6.13
C ASP A 91 2.55 13.88 7.11
N LEU A 92 3.19 15.01 6.80
CA LEU A 92 3.10 16.26 7.56
C LEU A 92 2.12 17.26 6.94
N SER A 93 1.46 16.91 5.83
CA SER A 93 0.49 17.81 5.17
C SER A 93 -0.78 18.03 6.01
N ARG A 94 -1.04 17.12 6.96
CA ARG A 94 -2.20 17.15 7.84
C ARG A 94 -1.88 17.86 9.15
N LYS A 95 -2.92 18.36 9.83
CA LYS A 95 -2.82 18.97 11.18
C LYS A 95 -2.11 18.09 12.22
N LYS A 96 -2.05 16.77 11.99
CA LYS A 96 -1.33 15.80 12.83
C LYS A 96 -0.44 14.95 11.92
N ALA A 97 0.84 14.85 12.28
CA ALA A 97 1.77 13.95 11.62
C ALA A 97 1.20 12.52 11.58
N THR A 98 1.15 11.95 10.39
CA THR A 98 0.58 10.61 10.17
C THR A 98 1.66 9.68 9.65
N ALA A 99 1.85 8.53 10.29
CA ALA A 99 2.76 7.49 9.80
C ALA A 99 2.09 6.72 8.65
N ILE A 100 2.82 6.56 7.56
CA ILE A 100 2.47 5.75 6.40
C ILE A 100 3.45 4.57 6.34
N ASN A 101 2.92 3.36 6.39
CA ASN A 101 3.70 2.13 6.38
C ASN A 101 4.13 1.81 4.95
N ARG A 102 5.42 1.93 4.64
CA ARG A 102 5.96 1.70 3.30
C ARG A 102 6.53 0.30 3.19
N ILE A 103 6.10 -0.42 2.15
CA ILE A 103 6.67 -1.73 1.79
C ILE A 103 7.11 -1.71 0.34
N GLU A 104 8.38 -2.03 0.09
CA GLU A 104 8.88 -2.34 -1.25
C GLU A 104 8.86 -3.84 -1.48
N ILE A 105 7.99 -4.30 -2.38
CA ILE A 105 7.72 -5.71 -2.60
C ILE A 105 8.37 -6.13 -3.91
N ASN A 106 9.10 -7.25 -3.89
CA ASN A 106 9.69 -7.86 -5.07
C ASN A 106 8.63 -8.65 -5.86
N SER A 107 7.64 -7.95 -6.39
CA SER A 107 6.57 -8.50 -7.21
C SER A 107 6.30 -7.58 -8.40
N SER A 108 5.80 -8.14 -9.50
CA SER A 108 5.29 -7.37 -10.64
C SER A 108 3.79 -7.06 -10.54
N PHE A 109 3.15 -7.41 -9.42
CA PHE A 109 1.74 -7.14 -9.19
C PHE A 109 1.49 -5.62 -9.14
N ASP A 110 0.39 -5.17 -9.75
CA ASP A 110 -0.05 -3.78 -9.65
C ASP A 110 -0.91 -3.62 -8.38
N PHE A 111 -0.30 -3.06 -7.33
CA PHE A 111 -0.92 -2.88 -6.03
C PHE A 111 -2.09 -1.88 -6.02
N LYS A 112 -2.35 -1.15 -7.13
CA LYS A 112 -3.58 -0.37 -7.26
C LYS A 112 -4.83 -1.25 -7.29
N ASN A 113 -4.68 -2.54 -7.60
CA ASN A 113 -5.76 -3.51 -7.58
C ASN A 113 -5.98 -4.15 -6.21
N VAL A 114 -5.25 -3.75 -5.16
CA VAL A 114 -5.54 -4.19 -3.78
C VAL A 114 -6.84 -3.55 -3.33
N GLN A 115 -7.82 -4.38 -2.97
CA GLN A 115 -9.13 -3.95 -2.49
C GLN A 115 -9.20 -3.94 -0.96
N GLN A 116 -8.46 -4.82 -0.30
CA GLN A 116 -8.49 -4.96 1.14
C GLN A 116 -7.11 -5.35 1.67
N ILE A 117 -6.76 -4.79 2.83
CA ILE A 117 -5.60 -5.15 3.62
C ILE A 117 -6.10 -5.66 4.98
N MET A 118 -5.59 -6.81 5.41
CA MET A 118 -5.74 -7.28 6.79
C MET A 118 -4.37 -7.38 7.43
N VAL A 119 -4.29 -7.07 8.72
CA VAL A 119 -3.02 -7.01 9.45
C VAL A 119 -3.18 -7.87 10.70
N SER A 120 -2.23 -8.78 10.92
CA SER A 120 -2.23 -9.60 12.13
C SER A 120 -1.92 -8.76 13.38
N PRO A 121 -2.19 -9.29 14.58
CA PRO A 121 -1.61 -8.75 15.81
C PRO A 121 -0.08 -8.64 15.72
N GLY A 122 0.48 -7.64 16.40
CA GLY A 122 1.92 -7.40 16.50
C GLY A 122 2.63 -8.47 17.32
N ILE A 123 3.77 -8.94 16.81
CA ILE A 123 4.70 -9.84 17.47
C ILE A 123 5.96 -9.05 17.79
N VAL A 124 6.38 -9.00 19.06
CA VAL A 124 7.59 -8.30 19.46
C VAL A 124 8.81 -8.89 18.75
N TYR A 125 9.61 -8.03 18.12
CA TYR A 125 10.80 -8.46 17.41
C TYR A 125 11.98 -8.66 18.38
N PRO A 126 12.58 -9.86 18.46
CA PRO A 126 13.52 -10.19 19.53
C PRO A 126 14.89 -9.53 19.38
N HIS A 127 15.27 -9.05 18.19
CA HIS A 127 16.61 -8.54 17.92
C HIS A 127 16.73 -7.01 17.98
N LYS A 128 15.61 -6.28 18.14
CA LYS A 128 15.62 -4.81 18.25
C LYS A 128 14.47 -4.34 19.13
N GLU A 129 14.80 -3.55 20.16
CA GLU A 129 13.80 -2.99 21.05
C GLU A 129 12.85 -2.04 20.32
N ASN A 130 11.61 -2.00 20.77
CA ASN A 130 10.54 -1.16 20.22
C ASN A 130 10.16 -1.50 18.77
N PHE A 131 10.57 -2.65 18.25
CA PHE A 131 10.12 -3.14 16.96
C PHE A 131 9.07 -4.23 17.11
N GLU A 132 8.07 -4.18 16.26
CA GLU A 132 7.04 -5.20 16.14
C GLU A 132 6.94 -5.68 14.69
N TYR A 133 6.64 -6.97 14.57
CA TYR A 133 6.39 -7.68 13.33
C TYR A 133 4.89 -7.93 13.17
N VAL A 134 4.38 -7.77 11.95
CA VAL A 134 3.02 -8.17 11.57
C VAL A 134 3.04 -8.92 10.25
N ASN A 135 2.08 -9.83 10.09
CA ASN A 135 1.71 -10.40 8.81
C ASN A 135 0.67 -9.50 8.15
N VAL A 136 0.91 -9.10 6.91
CA VAL A 136 0.01 -8.28 6.11
C VAL A 136 -0.58 -9.14 4.99
N LEU A 137 -1.90 -9.28 4.98
CA LEU A 137 -2.64 -9.96 3.91
C LEU A 137 -3.16 -8.92 2.93
N LEU A 138 -2.84 -9.11 1.65
CA LEU A 138 -3.33 -8.27 0.56
C LEU A 138 -4.32 -9.07 -0.29
N PHE A 139 -5.52 -8.53 -0.43
CA PHE A 139 -6.57 -9.09 -1.29
C PHE A 139 -6.72 -8.22 -2.52
N GLY A 140 -6.29 -8.76 -3.66
CA GLY A 140 -6.32 -8.06 -4.94
C GLY A 140 -7.49 -8.50 -5.82
N GLU A 141 -7.94 -7.61 -6.69
CA GLU A 141 -8.89 -7.97 -7.74
C GLU A 141 -8.29 -9.04 -8.67
N ASN A 142 -9.08 -10.06 -9.02
CA ASN A 142 -8.68 -11.16 -9.90
C ASN A 142 -7.43 -11.93 -9.43
N THR A 143 -7.09 -11.86 -8.15
CA THR A 143 -6.05 -12.71 -7.55
C THR A 143 -6.61 -14.09 -7.25
N GLY A 144 -5.88 -15.15 -7.61
CA GLY A 144 -6.30 -16.53 -7.34
C GLY A 144 -6.12 -16.95 -5.89
N ALA A 145 -5.31 -16.22 -5.13
CA ALA A 145 -5.07 -16.39 -3.71
C ALA A 145 -4.68 -15.04 -3.09
N PRO A 146 -4.95 -14.83 -1.79
CA PRO A 146 -4.39 -13.69 -1.06
C PRO A 146 -2.86 -13.71 -1.06
N MET A 147 -2.25 -12.54 -0.99
CA MET A 147 -0.80 -12.40 -0.88
C MET A 147 -0.41 -12.09 0.57
N LEU A 148 0.62 -12.78 1.08
CA LEU A 148 1.18 -12.57 2.41
C LEU A 148 2.47 -11.77 2.32
N VAL A 149 2.55 -10.70 3.10
CA VAL A 149 3.71 -9.80 3.15
C VAL A 149 4.11 -9.62 4.61
N PRO A 150 5.35 -9.97 5.02
CA PRO A 150 5.85 -9.60 6.34
C PRO A 150 6.00 -8.09 6.45
N TYR A 151 5.86 -7.51 7.64
CA TYR A 151 6.18 -6.10 7.88
C TYR A 151 6.77 -5.91 9.28
N LEU A 152 7.90 -5.21 9.36
CA LEU A 152 8.62 -4.93 10.60
C LEU A 152 8.71 -3.42 10.79
N TYR A 153 8.27 -2.89 11.94
CA TYR A 153 8.15 -1.45 12.14
C TYR A 153 8.53 -1.00 13.55
N ASP A 154 8.97 0.26 13.68
CA ASP A 154 9.27 0.91 14.95
C ASP A 154 7.98 1.43 15.61
N THR A 155 7.65 0.91 16.78
CA THR A 155 6.50 1.29 17.60
C THR A 155 6.66 2.66 18.28
N LYS A 156 7.89 3.18 18.37
CA LYS A 156 8.23 4.46 19.01
C LYS A 156 8.88 5.44 18.05
N PHE A 157 8.56 5.34 16.76
CA PHE A 157 9.09 6.20 15.72
C PHE A 157 8.92 7.70 16.02
N LYS A 158 9.98 8.48 15.78
CA LYS A 158 9.99 9.94 15.94
C LYS A 158 10.61 10.60 14.71
N THR A 159 10.11 11.77 14.37
CA THR A 159 10.67 12.61 13.29
C THR A 159 10.91 14.05 13.77
N GLN A 160 11.60 14.84 12.97
CA GLN A 160 11.71 16.29 13.13
C GLN A 160 10.93 16.99 12.01
N GLU A 161 10.42 18.19 12.30
CA GLU A 161 9.75 19.02 11.30
C GLU A 161 10.76 19.52 10.24
N PRO A 162 10.42 19.46 8.94
CA PRO A 162 11.22 20.07 7.88
C PRO A 162 11.36 21.58 8.10
N LEU A 163 12.50 22.16 7.72
CA LEU A 163 12.67 23.61 7.78
C LEU A 163 11.80 24.27 6.70
N GLU A 164 10.98 25.25 7.07
CA GLU A 164 10.29 26.10 6.09
C GLU A 164 11.35 26.88 5.28
N GLY A 165 11.65 26.45 4.06
CA GLY A 165 12.57 27.17 3.15
C GLY A 165 13.45 26.33 2.23
N GLU A 166 13.51 25.01 2.39
CA GLU A 166 14.26 24.11 1.48
C GLU A 166 13.39 23.59 0.32
N SER A 167 12.63 24.47 -0.34
CA SER A 167 12.06 24.18 -1.65
C SER A 167 13.11 24.50 -2.71
N GLU A 168 13.75 23.47 -3.27
CA GLU A 168 14.80 23.57 -4.28
C GLU A 168 14.29 24.16 -5.62
N ASP A 169 14.40 25.47 -5.79
CA ASP A 169 14.69 26.07 -7.10
C ASP A 169 16.21 26.07 -7.29
N THR A 170 16.78 24.95 -7.77
CA THR A 170 18.20 24.88 -8.10
C THR A 170 18.48 25.66 -9.39
N SER A 171 18.74 26.96 -9.26
CA SER A 171 19.49 27.74 -10.24
C SER A 171 20.59 28.59 -9.58
N THR A 172 21.82 28.10 -9.74
CA THR A 172 23.06 28.88 -9.96
C THR A 172 23.55 29.84 -8.84
N SER A 173 24.54 29.32 -8.11
CA SER A 173 25.84 29.94 -7.77
C SER A 173 26.01 30.80 -6.50
N SER A 174 27.11 30.45 -5.82
CA SER A 174 28.05 31.33 -5.10
C SER A 174 27.75 31.76 -3.65
N GLN A 175 28.49 31.12 -2.74
CA GLN A 175 29.11 31.68 -1.53
C GLN A 175 28.23 32.38 -0.48
N SER A 176 28.16 31.77 0.71
CA SER A 176 28.58 32.41 1.97
C SER A 176 28.62 31.38 3.10
N ALA A 177 29.83 31.10 3.59
CA ALA A 177 30.05 30.43 4.86
C ALA A 177 29.76 31.41 6.00
N SER A 178 28.87 31.07 6.93
CA SER A 178 28.98 31.30 8.39
C SER A 178 27.63 31.20 9.12
N SER A 179 27.28 30.00 9.59
CA SER A 179 26.49 29.82 10.82
C SER A 179 26.68 28.41 11.41
N ALA A 180 27.93 28.05 11.68
CA ALA A 180 28.22 26.98 12.63
C ALA A 180 27.90 27.51 14.03
N GLY A 181 26.80 27.05 14.65
CA GLY A 181 26.55 27.40 16.06
C GLY A 181 25.13 27.30 16.63
N SER A 182 24.13 26.72 15.95
CA SER A 182 22.90 26.32 16.63
C SER A 182 22.73 24.82 16.46
N ALA A 183 23.05 24.06 17.51
CA ALA A 183 22.64 22.67 17.59
C ALA A 183 21.13 22.65 17.33
N ASP A 184 20.72 21.90 16.32
CA ASP A 184 19.38 21.82 15.77
C ASP A 184 18.34 21.54 16.88
N GLN A 185 17.77 22.59 17.50
CA GLN A 185 16.84 22.49 18.63
C GLN A 185 15.41 22.19 18.17
N ARG A 186 15.24 21.51 17.04
CA ARG A 186 13.91 21.17 16.54
C ARG A 186 13.24 20.16 17.48
N PRO A 187 11.99 20.42 17.91
CA PRO A 187 11.28 19.49 18.78
C PRO A 187 11.04 18.18 18.02
N TRP A 188 11.34 17.06 18.68
CA TRP A 188 11.01 15.74 18.16
C TRP A 188 9.49 15.53 18.22
N ILE A 189 8.92 15.07 17.10
CA ILE A 189 7.52 14.74 16.96
C ILE A 189 7.38 13.23 17.07
N ASN A 190 6.63 12.77 18.07
CA ASN A 190 6.24 11.36 18.17
C ASN A 190 5.16 11.09 17.11
N VAL A 191 5.43 10.19 16.17
CA VAL A 191 4.45 9.84 15.14
C VAL A 191 3.77 8.55 15.56
N LYS A 192 2.47 8.62 15.83
CA LYS A 192 1.69 7.43 16.18
C LYS A 192 1.43 6.60 14.92
N ASN A 193 1.96 5.38 14.88
CA ASN A 193 1.64 4.43 13.83
C ASN A 193 0.46 3.54 14.26
N ASN A 194 -0.69 3.71 13.61
CA ASN A 194 -1.88 2.88 13.86
C ASN A 194 -2.03 1.76 12.82
N LEU A 195 -1.05 1.55 11.92
CA LEU A 195 -1.11 0.57 10.83
C LEU A 195 -2.29 0.77 9.86
N THR A 196 -2.85 1.98 9.78
CA THR A 196 -4.02 2.30 8.94
C THR A 196 -3.65 2.80 7.54
N GLU A 197 -2.50 3.46 7.40
CA GLU A 197 -2.03 4.01 6.12
C GLU A 197 -0.89 3.16 5.58
N TRP A 198 -0.98 2.77 4.31
CA TRP A 198 0.01 1.93 3.64
C TRP A 198 0.42 2.53 2.29
N LEU A 199 1.72 2.42 1.98
CA LEU A 199 2.31 2.74 0.70
C LEU A 199 3.02 1.49 0.16
N LEU A 200 2.36 0.82 -0.78
CA LEU A 200 2.87 -0.38 -1.43
C LEU A 200 3.64 0.02 -2.69
N VAL A 201 4.85 -0.50 -2.85
CA VAL A 201 5.71 -0.24 -4.00
C VAL A 201 6.12 -1.56 -4.62
N ASN A 202 5.88 -1.75 -5.91
CA ASN A 202 6.27 -2.97 -6.62
C ASN A 202 7.68 -2.92 -7.21
N ALA A 203 8.11 -3.99 -7.87
CA ALA A 203 9.44 -4.09 -8.47
C ALA A 203 9.68 -3.10 -9.62
N GLN A 204 8.61 -2.54 -10.20
CA GLN A 204 8.63 -1.51 -11.25
C GLN A 204 8.50 -0.09 -10.66
N HIS A 205 8.65 0.06 -9.34
CA HIS A 205 8.50 1.33 -8.62
C HIS A 205 7.11 1.98 -8.75
N GLN A 206 6.09 1.22 -9.15
CA GLN A 206 4.71 1.68 -9.14
C GLN A 206 4.22 1.73 -7.69
N ARG A 207 3.60 2.86 -7.32
CA ARG A 207 3.13 3.14 -5.97
C ARG A 207 1.61 2.99 -5.89
N ALA A 208 1.14 2.41 -4.79
CA ALA A 208 -0.27 2.38 -4.42
C ALA A 208 -0.43 2.79 -2.95
N ARG A 209 -1.28 3.77 -2.70
CA ARG A 209 -1.64 4.20 -1.35
C ARG A 209 -2.94 3.51 -0.95
N CYS A 210 -2.93 2.83 0.18
CA CYS A 210 -4.07 2.09 0.70
C CYS A 210 -4.40 2.58 2.12
N HIS A 211 -5.69 2.60 2.43
CA HIS A 211 -6.20 2.95 3.76
C HIS A 211 -7.01 1.76 4.31
N ILE A 212 -6.86 1.47 5.60
CA ILE A 212 -7.66 0.48 6.32
C ILE A 212 -8.70 1.24 7.15
N ASP A 213 -9.97 1.11 6.76
CA ASP A 213 -11.09 1.70 7.51
C ASP A 213 -11.35 0.93 8.83
N GLU A 214 -11.19 -0.39 8.81
CA GLU A 214 -11.50 -1.27 9.94
C GLU A 214 -10.58 -2.50 9.98
N PHE A 215 -10.06 -2.79 11.18
CA PHE A 215 -9.30 -4.01 11.43
C PHE A 215 -10.25 -5.20 11.61
N HIS A 216 -9.98 -6.26 10.87
CA HIS A 216 -10.70 -7.51 10.98
C HIS A 216 -9.80 -8.52 11.67
N ASP A 217 -10.34 -9.27 12.64
CA ASP A 217 -9.62 -10.37 13.27
C ASP A 217 -9.38 -11.49 12.24
N ILE A 218 -8.14 -11.98 12.15
CA ILE A 218 -7.68 -13.06 11.25
C ILE A 218 -7.69 -14.41 11.99
#